data_AF-A0A109MXJ3-F1
#
_entry.id   AF-A0A109MXJ3-F1
#
_cell.length_a   1.000
_cell.length_b   1.000
_cell.length_c   1.000
_cell.angle_alpha   90.00
_cell.angle_beta   90.00
_cell.angle_gamma   90.00
#
_symmetry.space_group_name_H-M   'P 1'
#
loop_
_entity.id
_entity.type
_entity.pdbx_description
1 polymer ?
#
loop_
_entity_poly.entity_id
_entity_poly.type
_entity_poly.pdbx_seq_one_letter_code
_entity_poly.pdbx_strand_id
1 'polypeptide(L)' 'MGEKVIKSFEVVAEATHPFIYKFEVGKEFGGQSVDDIIEHDGVFKLFNRKDELITEIQLPVVGVRYEYPVSEVM' A
#
# COMPACT_ATOMS: atom_id res chain seq x y z
N MET A 1 8.60 -20.04 1.78
CA MET A 1 7.76 -19.05 2.50
C MET A 1 7.32 -18.06 1.46
N GLY A 2 6.03 -18.01 1.12
CA GLY A 2 5.56 -17.10 0.08
C GLY A 2 5.79 -15.64 0.46
N GLU A 3 6.15 -14.82 -0.52
CA GLU A 3 6.33 -13.38 -0.34
C GLU A 3 5.00 -12.75 0.08
N LYS A 4 5.01 -11.97 1.16
CA LYS A 4 3.80 -11.28 1.62
C LYS A 4 3.59 -10.07 0.73
N VAL A 5 2.43 -9.98 0.09
CA VAL A 5 2.09 -8.84 -0.78
C VAL A 5 1.19 -7.88 0.00
N ILE A 6 1.50 -6.59 -0.02
CA ILE A 6 0.65 -5.58 0.62
C ILE A 6 -0.55 -5.30 -0.29
N LYS A 7 -1.77 -5.56 0.19
CA LYS A 7 -3.00 -5.23 -0.57
C LYS A 7 -3.48 -3.83 -0.29
N SER A 8 -3.31 -3.38 0.95
CA SER A 8 -3.72 -2.04 1.37
C SER A 8 -3.04 -1.65 2.66
N PHE A 9 -2.98 -0.35 2.91
CA PHE A 9 -2.56 0.22 4.19
C PHE A 9 -3.37 1.47 4.51
N GLU A 10 -3.44 1.78 5.79
CA GLU A 10 -4.20 2.88 6.36
C GLU A 10 -3.25 3.85 7.03
N VAL A 11 -3.45 5.14 6.77
CA VAL A 11 -2.64 6.22 7.34
C VAL A 11 -3.52 7.23 8.05
N VAL A 12 -2.95 7.92 9.03
CA VAL A 12 -3.57 9.13 9.59
C VAL A 12 -3.19 10.31 8.72
N ALA A 13 -4.19 10.92 8.08
CA ALA A 13 -4.05 12.17 7.35
C ALA A 13 -4.53 13.35 8.22
N GLU A 14 -3.87 14.50 8.05
CA GLU A 14 -4.04 15.76 8.78
C GLU A 14 -3.73 15.74 10.29
N ALA A 15 -2.96 16.74 10.74
CA ALA A 15 -2.52 16.86 12.13
C ALA A 15 -3.58 17.47 13.06
N THR A 16 -4.48 18.30 12.53
CA THR A 16 -5.47 19.05 13.31
C THR A 16 -6.83 18.36 13.38
N HIS A 17 -7.22 17.63 12.33
CA HIS A 17 -8.41 16.78 12.30
C HIS A 17 -8.05 15.42 11.70
N PRO A 18 -7.53 14.49 12.52
CA PRO A 18 -7.03 13.22 12.01
C PRO A 18 -8.17 12.41 11.40
N PHE A 19 -8.01 12.02 10.14
CA PHE A 19 -8.86 11.03 9.50
C PHE A 19 -8.03 9.88 8.96
N ILE A 20 -8.66 8.69 8.88
CA ILE A 20 -8.01 7.51 8.32
C ILE A 20 -8.20 7.52 6.81
N TYR A 21 -7.09 7.53 6.08
CA TYR A 21 -7.08 7.35 4.64
C TYR A 21 -6.52 5.98 4.29
N LYS A 22 -7.17 5.27 3.37
CA LYS A 22 -6.78 3.93 2.95
C LYS A 22 -6.26 3.94 1.51
N PHE A 23 -5.05 3.42 1.33
CA PHE A 23 -4.47 3.09 0.03
C PHE A 23 -4.65 1.61 -0.25
N GLU A 24 -5.01 1.24 -1.48
CA GLU A 24 -5.32 -0.15 -1.85
C GLU A 24 -4.96 -0.44 -3.29
N VAL A 25 -4.40 -1.63 -3.54
CA VAL A 25 -4.16 -2.18 -4.89
C VAL A 25 -5.48 -2.30 -5.64
N GLY A 26 -5.50 -1.85 -6.89
CA GLY A 26 -6.67 -1.79 -7.75
C GLY A 26 -7.50 -0.51 -7.60
N LYS A 27 -7.09 0.43 -6.74
CA LYS A 27 -7.69 1.78 -6.66
C LYS A 27 -6.90 2.78 -7.47
N GLU A 28 -7.57 3.85 -7.86
CA GLU A 28 -6.94 4.99 -8.53
C GLU A 28 -6.40 5.98 -7.48
N PHE A 29 -5.17 6.44 -7.68
CA PHE A 29 -4.55 7.50 -6.92
C PHE A 29 -3.78 8.42 -7.87
N GLY A 30 -4.01 9.74 -7.77
CA GLY A 30 -3.34 10.72 -8.64
C GLY A 30 -3.58 10.51 -10.14
N GLY A 31 -4.74 9.95 -10.52
CA GLY A 31 -5.08 9.63 -11.91
C GLY A 31 -4.42 8.36 -12.46
N GLN A 32 -3.79 7.56 -11.59
CA GLN A 32 -3.15 6.29 -11.97
C GLN A 32 -3.70 5.14 -11.12
N SER A 33 -3.88 3.97 -11.73
CA SER A 33 -4.22 2.76 -10.98
C SER A 33 -3.02 2.25 -10.20
N VAL A 34 -3.19 2.04 -8.90
CA VAL A 34 -2.22 1.36 -8.04
C VAL A 34 -2.26 -0.13 -8.37
N ASP A 35 -1.16 -0.67 -8.89
CA ASP A 35 -1.01 -2.08 -9.24
C ASP A 35 -0.23 -2.84 -8.16
N ASP A 36 0.73 -2.16 -7.51
CA ASP A 36 1.53 -2.75 -6.45
C ASP A 36 1.86 -1.75 -5.32
N ILE A 37 2.13 -2.28 -4.13
CA ILE A 37 2.50 -1.51 -2.93
C ILE A 37 3.72 -2.16 -2.28
N ILE A 38 4.80 -1.40 -2.16
CA ILE A 38 6.06 -1.85 -1.56
C ILE A 38 6.37 -0.98 -0.34
N GLU A 39 6.73 -1.61 0.77
CA GLU A 39 7.28 -0.92 1.93
C GLU A 39 8.82 -1.03 1.91
N HIS A 40 9.49 0.10 2.08
CA HIS A 40 10.94 0.17 2.20
C HIS A 40 11.34 1.25 3.20
N ASP A 41 12.09 0.86 4.23
CA ASP A 41 12.51 1.76 5.33
C ASP A 41 11.33 2.48 6.00
N GLY A 42 10.18 1.81 6.14
CA GLY A 42 8.96 2.37 6.73
C GLY A 42 8.20 3.32 5.81
N VAL A 43 8.65 3.52 4.56
CA VAL A 43 7.97 4.33 3.54
C VAL A 43 7.21 3.42 2.60
N PHE A 44 5.91 3.67 2.45
CA PHE A 44 5.05 2.93 1.53
C PHE A 44 5.07 3.59 0.16
N LYS A 45 5.36 2.82 -0.88
CA LYS A 45 5.50 3.28 -2.25
C LYS A 45 4.42 2.62 -3.10
N LEU A 46 3.70 3.43 -3.86
CA LEU A 46 2.65 2.97 -4.77
C LEU A 46 3.22 2.89 -6.19
N PHE A 47 2.99 1.76 -6.87
CA PHE A 47 3.45 1.56 -8.24
C PHE A 47 2.27 1.33 -9.18
N ASN A 48 2.41 1.75 -10.44
CA ASN A 48 1.47 1.45 -11.49
C ASN A 48 1.82 0.13 -12.20
N ARG A 49 0.98 -0.30 -13.15
CA ARG A 49 1.17 -1.55 -13.91
C ARG A 49 2.43 -1.59 -14.79
N LYS A 50 3.10 -0.46 -15.00
CA LYS A 50 4.38 -0.36 -15.73
C LYS A 50 5.58 -0.35 -14.78
N ASP A 51 5.38 -0.66 -13.50
CA ASP A 51 6.37 -0.56 -12.43
C ASP A 51 6.89 0.88 -12.21
N GLU A 52 6.12 1.89 -12.63
CA GLU A 52 6.47 3.29 -12.38
C GLU A 52 5.94 3.73 -11.02
N LEU A 53 6.79 4.42 -10.25
CA LEU A 53 6.42 4.99 -8.97
C LEU A 53 5.35 6.08 -9.16
N ILE A 54 4.19 5.89 -8.52
CA ILE A 54 3.12 6.88 -8.47
C ILE A 54 3.42 7.92 -7.38
N THR A 55 3.73 7.45 -6.17
CA THR A 55 4.02 8.31 -5.02
C THR A 55 4.68 7.53 -3.87
N GLU A 56 5.24 8.26 -2.92
CA GLU A 56 5.75 7.77 -1.65
C GLU A 56 4.94 8.36 -0.50
N ILE A 57 4.49 7.51 0.43
CA ILE A 57 3.67 7.90 1.57
C ILE A 57 4.51 7.91 2.83
N GLN A 58 4.72 9.11 3.37
CA GLN A 58 5.47 9.37 4.61
C GLN A 58 4.54 9.70 5.79
N LEU A 59 3.28 9.29 5.70
CA LEU A 59 2.27 9.53 6.74
C LEU A 59 2.32 8.41 7.79
N PRO A 60 1.91 8.68 9.05
CA PRO A 60 1.85 7.66 10.10
C PRO A 60 0.88 6.54 9.70
N VAL A 61 1.41 5.32 9.58
CA VAL A 61 0.64 4.12 9.22
C VAL A 61 0.04 3.50 10.48
N VAL A 62 -1.26 3.20 10.43
CA VAL A 62 -2.01 2.60 11.55
C VAL A 62 -2.43 1.17 11.28
N GLY A 63 -2.43 0.74 10.02
CA GLY A 63 -2.85 -0.60 9.64
C GLY A 63 -2.27 -1.00 8.29
N VAL A 64 -1.87 -2.26 8.16
CA VAL A 64 -1.42 -2.85 6.89
C VAL A 64 -2.10 -4.19 6.71
N ARG A 65 -2.69 -4.39 5.53
CA ARG A 65 -3.33 -5.65 5.15
C ARG A 65 -2.47 -6.35 4.11
N TYR A 66 -2.01 -7.54 4.48
CA TYR A 66 -1.23 -8.42 3.63
C TYR A 66 -2.11 -9.50 3.02
N GLU A 67 -1.78 -9.90 1.80
CA GLU A 67 -2.21 -11.16 1.22
C GLU A 67 -1.05 -12.16 1.34
N TYR A 68 -1.39 -13.34 1.85
CA TYR A 68 -0.48 -14.46 1.91
C TYR A 68 -0.83 -15.34 0.72
N PRO A 69 0.11 -15.58 -0.22
CA PRO A 69 -0.11 -16.62 -1.21
C PRO A 69 -0.32 -17.92 -0.42
N VAL A 70 -1.50 -18.51 -0.56
CA VAL A 70 -1.79 -19.81 0.04
C VAL A 70 -0.76 -20.75 -0.54
N SER A 71 0.22 -21.15 0.29
CA SER A 71 1.11 -22.23 -0.12
C SER A 71 0.21 -23.42 -0.35
N GLU A 72 0.11 -23.89 -1.60
CA GLU A 72 -0.42 -25.21 -1.87
C GLU A 72 0.37 -26.17 -0.99
N VAL A 73 -0.27 -26.61 0.09
CA VAL A 73 0.27 -27.62 0.98
C VAL A 73 0.22 -28.89 0.15
N MET A 74 1.39 -29.30 -0.37
CA MET A 74 1.58 -30.60 -1.02
C MET A 74 1.20 -31.74 -0.07
#